data_AF-A0A1H8ZQ64-F1
#
_entry.id   AF-A0A1H8ZQ64-F1
#
_cell.length_a   1.000
_cell.length_b   1.000
_cell.length_c   1.000
_cell.angle_alpha   90.00
_cell.angle_beta   90.00
_cell.angle_gamma   90.00
#
_symmetry.space_group_name_H-M   'P 1'
#
loop_
_entity.id
_entity.type
_entity.pdbx_description
1 polymer ?
#
loop_
_entity_poly.entity_id
_entity_poly.type
_entity_poly.pdbx_seq_one_letter_code
_entity_poly.pdbx_strand_id
1 'polypeptide(L)'
;MSDLYPNIEAFCRHWSNAAMLQHTYEALEREFNAGNDGCIDAAKCILECACKTLVEELDDPINPIRERPDSPIKSDNPSLGNWLTAAIRLLNLVDDRTDPLNKVISQYNTLTVELGNFRKKAGPLSHGKLGFVNRLSEHHRRMAIIAADTVIGFLHDAYLDQQTDPVRTFEPYERFGVFNEKIDAYIGFAGARIEDGRLIVGIELEEFDTRRIDVSVSQLLFGVERQTYKEALRRTAALPLPEPEEEAVDD
;
A
#
# COMPACT_ATOMS: atom_id res chain seq x y z
N MET A 1 16.92 4.48 14.98
CA MET A 1 15.48 4.17 14.93
C MET A 1 14.99 4.16 16.35
N SER A 2 13.81 4.72 16.59
CA SER A 2 13.19 4.78 17.92
C SER A 2 12.44 3.47 18.15
N ASP A 3 12.80 2.70 19.19
CA ASP A 3 12.08 1.47 19.60
C ASP A 3 10.60 1.71 20.00
N LEU A 4 10.12 2.95 19.94
CA LEU A 4 8.80 3.37 20.42
C LEU A 4 7.66 3.08 19.44
N TYR A 5 7.92 3.08 18.12
CA TYR A 5 6.89 2.92 17.08
C TYR A 5 7.33 2.00 15.92
N PRO A 6 7.71 0.74 16.23
CA PRO A 6 8.21 -0.18 15.22
C PRO A 6 7.18 -0.52 14.13
N ASN A 7 5.89 -0.52 14.46
CA ASN A 7 4.83 -0.90 13.52
C ASN A 7 4.54 0.24 12.53
N ILE A 8 4.60 1.50 12.97
CA ILE A 8 4.50 2.66 12.06
C ILE A 8 5.65 2.62 11.05
N GLU A 9 6.88 2.37 11.52
CA GLU A 9 8.04 2.30 10.63
C GLU A 9 7.92 1.15 9.63
N ALA A 10 7.52 -0.05 10.09
CA ALA A 10 7.31 -1.20 9.22
C ALA A 10 6.22 -0.92 8.16
N PHE A 11 5.08 -0.37 8.57
CA PHE A 11 3.99 -0.02 7.65
C PHE A 11 4.41 1.03 6.62
N CYS A 12 5.11 2.08 7.04
CA CYS A 12 5.59 3.11 6.11
C CYS A 12 6.65 2.57 5.15
N ARG A 13 7.50 1.63 5.60
CA ARG A 13 8.48 0.97 4.72
C ARG A 13 7.78 0.09 3.67
N HIS A 14 6.75 -0.65 4.08
CA HIS A 14 5.93 -1.45 3.17
C HIS A 14 5.27 -0.57 2.10
N TRP A 15 4.64 0.53 2.52
CA TRP A 15 3.97 1.50 1.65
C TRP A 15 4.87 2.69 1.26
N SER A 16 6.11 2.40 0.83
CA SER A 16 7.10 3.43 0.49
C SER A 16 6.68 4.37 -0.66
N ASN A 17 5.76 3.91 -1.51
CA ASN A 17 5.19 4.67 -2.63
C ASN A 17 4.02 5.59 -2.23
N ALA A 18 3.44 5.44 -1.03
CA ALA A 18 2.31 6.24 -0.58
C ALA A 18 2.77 7.63 -0.09
N ALA A 19 2.86 8.61 -1.00
CA ALA A 19 3.47 9.92 -0.73
C ALA A 19 2.88 10.65 0.51
N MET A 20 1.55 10.63 0.68
CA MET A 20 0.92 11.28 1.84
C MET A 20 1.26 10.60 3.17
N LEU A 21 1.40 9.27 3.16
CA LEU A 21 1.84 8.48 4.32
C LEU A 21 3.29 8.85 4.69
N GLN A 22 4.19 8.88 3.69
CA GLN A 22 5.60 9.23 3.90
C GLN A 22 5.77 10.66 4.44
N HIS A 23 5.09 11.64 3.85
CA HIS A 23 5.12 13.02 4.34
C HIS A 23 4.62 13.15 5.79
N THR A 24 3.59 12.38 6.15
CA THR A 24 3.04 12.38 7.51
C THR A 24 3.98 11.68 8.49
N TYR A 25 4.69 10.64 8.06
CA TYR A 25 5.69 9.94 8.84
C TYR A 25 6.90 10.84 9.14
N GLU A 26 7.44 11.51 8.13
CA GLU A 26 8.52 12.49 8.31
C GLU A 26 8.13 13.62 9.27
N ALA A 27 6.89 14.11 9.18
CA ALA A 27 6.36 15.10 10.11
C ALA A 27 6.29 14.54 11.54
N LEU A 28 5.81 13.30 11.72
CA LEU A 28 5.79 12.64 13.02
C LEU A 28 7.19 12.53 13.63
N GLU A 29 8.17 12.07 12.86
CA GLU A 29 9.56 11.94 13.32
C GLU A 29 10.14 13.30 13.72
N ARG A 30 9.94 14.32 12.89
CA ARG A 30 10.43 15.67 13.15
C ARG A 30 9.82 16.24 14.44
N GLU A 31 8.51 16.20 14.59
CA GLU A 31 7.84 16.75 15.77
C GLU A 31 8.20 15.97 17.04
N PHE A 32 8.30 14.64 16.96
CA PHE A 32 8.67 13.82 18.10
C PHE A 32 10.11 14.08 18.56
N ASN A 33 11.07 14.14 17.63
CA ASN A 33 12.49 14.40 17.94
C ASN A 33 12.71 15.82 18.48
N ALA A 34 11.91 16.80 18.04
CA ALA A 34 11.91 18.15 18.62
C ALA A 34 11.22 18.21 20.01
N GLY A 35 10.60 17.12 20.45
CA GLY A 35 9.76 17.07 21.64
C GLY A 35 8.54 18.00 21.54
N ASN A 36 8.07 18.29 20.33
CA ASN A 36 6.94 19.18 20.07
C ASN A 36 5.62 18.42 20.26
N ASP A 37 4.63 19.07 20.86
CA ASP A 37 3.31 18.50 21.07
C ASP A 37 2.56 18.28 19.73
N GLY A 38 3.07 18.85 18.63
CA GLY A 38 2.63 18.55 17.26
C GLY A 38 2.75 17.07 16.87
N CYS A 39 3.55 16.27 17.59
CA CYS A 39 3.60 14.83 17.36
C CYS A 39 2.29 14.11 17.71
N ILE A 40 1.43 14.70 18.56
CA ILE A 40 0.10 14.17 18.88
C ILE A 40 -0.84 14.34 17.69
N ASP A 41 -0.77 15.49 17.02
CA ASP A 41 -1.48 15.72 15.75
C ASP A 41 -0.95 14.77 14.66
N ALA A 42 0.37 14.63 14.55
CA ALA A 42 0.99 13.72 13.60
C ALA A 42 0.62 12.24 13.85
N ALA A 43 0.54 11.78 15.10
CA ALA A 43 0.13 10.43 15.47
C ALA A 43 -1.31 10.11 15.02
N LYS A 44 -2.24 11.07 15.18
CA LYS A 44 -3.60 10.93 14.65
C LYS A 44 -3.58 10.90 13.12
N CYS A 45 -2.81 11.78 12.49
CA CYS A 45 -2.76 11.90 11.03
C CYS A 45 -2.17 10.65 10.38
N ILE A 46 -1.08 10.09 10.91
CA ILE A 46 -0.44 8.90 10.35
C ILE A 46 -1.38 7.69 10.40
N LEU A 47 -2.13 7.52 11.51
CA LEU A 47 -3.13 6.47 11.61
C LEU A 47 -4.27 6.68 10.61
N GLU A 48 -4.71 7.91 10.37
CA GLU A 48 -5.71 8.17 9.32
C GLU A 48 -5.16 7.87 7.92
N CYS A 49 -3.91 8.26 7.63
CA CYS A 49 -3.25 7.93 6.38
C CYS A 49 -3.13 6.42 6.19
N ALA A 50 -2.73 5.67 7.22
CA ALA A 50 -2.66 4.21 7.16
C ALA A 50 -4.01 3.57 6.85
N CYS A 51 -5.08 4.00 7.53
CA CYS A 51 -6.44 3.53 7.23
C CYS A 51 -6.86 3.86 5.79
N LYS A 52 -6.55 5.06 5.29
CA LYS A 52 -6.86 5.48 3.93
C LYS A 52 -6.10 4.65 2.89
N THR A 53 -4.80 4.44 3.10
CA THR A 53 -3.97 3.59 2.23
C THR A 53 -4.54 2.18 2.15
N LEU A 54 -4.91 1.57 3.28
CA LEU A 54 -5.52 0.24 3.28
C LEU A 54 -6.89 0.22 2.58
N VAL A 55 -7.71 1.26 2.78
CA VAL A 55 -8.99 1.35 2.08
C VAL A 55 -8.75 1.48 0.57
N GLU A 56 -7.90 2.39 0.12
CA GLU A 56 -7.58 2.58 -1.30
C GLU A 56 -7.04 1.30 -1.95
N GLU A 57 -6.22 0.54 -1.22
CA GLU A 57 -5.64 -0.71 -1.71
C GLU A 57 -6.65 -1.86 -1.78
N LEU A 58 -7.51 -1.99 -0.77
CA LEU A 58 -8.44 -3.13 -0.64
C LEU A 58 -9.81 -2.87 -1.27
N ASP A 59 -10.14 -1.63 -1.62
CA ASP A 59 -11.47 -1.29 -2.12
C ASP A 59 -11.73 -1.94 -3.50
N ASP A 60 -12.99 -2.31 -3.73
CA ASP A 60 -13.40 -2.86 -5.01
C ASP A 60 -13.74 -1.72 -5.97
N PRO A 61 -13.00 -1.50 -7.08
CA PRO A 61 -13.31 -0.45 -8.04
C PRO A 61 -14.68 -0.59 -8.71
N ILE A 62 -15.28 -1.79 -8.72
CA ILE A 62 -16.61 -2.04 -9.30
C ILE A 62 -17.71 -1.77 -8.27
N ASN A 63 -17.42 -1.94 -6.98
CA ASN A 63 -18.36 -1.70 -5.88
C ASN A 63 -17.67 -1.00 -4.70
N PRO A 64 -17.31 0.30 -4.88
CA PRO A 64 -16.50 1.02 -3.91
C PRO A 64 -17.20 1.11 -2.56
N ILE A 65 -16.47 0.91 -1.47
CA ILE A 65 -17.03 0.92 -0.11
C ILE A 65 -17.74 2.24 0.18
N ARG A 66 -17.30 3.36 -0.42
CA ARG A 66 -17.92 4.68 -0.25
C ARG A 66 -19.34 4.76 -0.80
N GLU A 67 -19.64 4.02 -1.86
CA GLU A 67 -20.95 4.05 -2.54
C GLU A 67 -21.97 3.10 -1.89
N ARG A 68 -21.51 2.18 -1.03
CA ARG A 68 -22.36 1.21 -0.34
C ARG A 68 -23.37 1.90 0.60
N PRO A 69 -24.61 1.37 0.73
CA PRO A 69 -25.65 1.97 1.56
C PRO A 69 -25.25 2.15 3.03
N ASP A 70 -24.50 1.20 3.58
CA ASP A 70 -24.07 1.12 4.97
C ASP A 70 -22.62 1.58 5.18
N SER A 71 -22.05 2.31 4.20
CA SER A 71 -20.66 2.75 4.22
C SER A 71 -20.33 3.61 5.45
N PRO A 72 -19.27 3.28 6.20
CA PRO A 72 -18.82 4.12 7.32
C PRO A 72 -18.23 5.46 6.83
N ILE A 73 -17.77 5.55 5.57
CA ILE A 73 -17.10 6.73 5.00
C ILE A 73 -17.98 7.51 4.01
N LYS A 74 -19.31 7.38 4.14
CA LYS A 74 -20.27 8.06 3.25
C LYS A 74 -20.26 9.59 3.38
N SER A 75 -19.96 10.11 4.57
CA SER A 75 -19.89 11.55 4.85
C SER A 75 -18.78 12.24 4.08
N ASP A 76 -18.94 13.52 3.73
CA ASP A 76 -17.91 14.31 3.05
C ASP A 76 -16.60 14.46 3.84
N ASN A 77 -16.68 14.36 5.18
CA ASN A 77 -15.52 14.40 6.06
C ASN A 77 -15.58 13.26 7.10
N PRO A 78 -15.25 12.01 6.71
CA PRO A 78 -15.31 10.88 7.63
C PRO A 78 -14.38 11.06 8.81
N SER A 79 -14.86 10.66 9.99
CA SER A 79 -14.03 10.66 11.19
C SER A 79 -12.90 9.62 11.08
N LEU A 80 -11.87 9.74 11.92
CA LEU A 80 -10.83 8.69 11.98
C LEU A 80 -11.43 7.32 12.33
N GLY A 81 -12.42 7.26 13.23
CA GLY A 81 -13.12 6.01 13.55
C GLY A 81 -13.89 5.43 12.36
N ASN A 82 -14.39 6.29 11.46
CA ASN A 82 -15.04 5.86 10.23
C ASN A 82 -14.04 5.21 9.27
N TRP A 83 -12.86 5.82 9.09
CA TRP A 83 -11.79 5.26 8.27
C TRP A 83 -11.28 3.93 8.83
N LEU A 84 -11.10 3.83 10.14
CA LEU A 84 -10.74 2.56 10.78
C LEU A 84 -11.81 1.48 10.57
N THR A 85 -13.08 1.84 10.75
CA THR A 85 -14.20 0.91 10.50
C THR A 85 -14.23 0.45 9.04
N ALA A 86 -13.95 1.34 8.09
CA ALA A 86 -13.86 0.99 6.67
C ALA A 86 -12.73 -0.02 6.41
N ALA A 87 -11.53 0.26 6.91
CA ALA A 87 -10.36 -0.61 6.77
C ALA A 87 -10.64 -2.01 7.35
N ILE A 88 -11.18 -2.09 8.56
CA ILE A 88 -11.52 -3.37 9.20
C ILE A 88 -12.56 -4.16 8.41
N ARG A 89 -13.57 -3.48 7.82
CA ARG A 89 -14.57 -4.13 6.98
C ARG A 89 -13.98 -4.70 5.69
N LEU A 90 -13.05 -3.97 5.05
CA LEU A 90 -12.38 -4.43 3.83
C LEU A 90 -11.40 -5.56 4.11
N LEU A 91 -10.74 -5.52 5.27
CA LEU A 91 -9.90 -6.62 5.76
C LEU A 91 -10.71 -7.87 6.11
N ASN A 92 -12.05 -7.82 6.14
CA ASN A 92 -12.93 -8.97 6.37
C ASN A 92 -12.46 -9.91 7.50
N LEU A 93 -11.99 -9.34 8.63
CA LEU A 93 -11.29 -10.08 9.70
C LEU A 93 -12.17 -11.01 10.53
N VAL A 94 -13.47 -10.98 10.29
CA VAL A 94 -14.46 -11.61 11.14
C VAL A 94 -15.49 -12.29 10.26
N ASP A 95 -15.75 -13.57 10.54
CA ASP A 95 -16.70 -14.39 9.78
C ASP A 95 -18.17 -14.06 10.14
N ASP A 96 -18.44 -13.74 11.42
CA ASP A 96 -19.78 -13.39 11.88
C ASP A 96 -19.81 -12.47 13.13
N ARG A 97 -21.02 -12.03 13.51
CA ARG A 97 -21.22 -11.09 14.63
C ARG A 97 -20.91 -11.66 16.02
N THR A 98 -20.75 -12.98 16.14
CA THR A 98 -20.46 -13.68 17.38
C THR A 98 -18.99 -13.98 17.58
N ASP A 99 -18.17 -13.74 16.55
CA ASP A 99 -16.73 -13.91 16.61
C ASP A 99 -16.13 -13.15 17.83
N PRO A 100 -15.37 -13.84 18.70
CA PRO A 100 -14.68 -13.21 19.83
C PRO A 100 -13.81 -12.01 19.45
N LEU A 101 -13.24 -11.99 18.23
CA LEU A 101 -12.40 -10.91 17.73
C LEU A 101 -13.17 -9.60 17.60
N ASN A 102 -14.50 -9.62 17.40
CA ASN A 102 -15.33 -8.41 17.41
C ASN A 102 -15.13 -7.57 18.66
N LYS A 103 -14.94 -8.22 19.82
CA LYS A 103 -14.73 -7.52 21.08
C LYS A 103 -13.36 -6.87 21.15
N VAL A 104 -12.33 -7.51 20.59
CA VAL A 104 -10.98 -6.93 20.47
C VAL A 104 -10.99 -5.75 19.50
N ILE A 105 -11.60 -5.90 18.33
CA ILE A 105 -11.82 -4.83 17.35
C ILE A 105 -12.53 -3.62 17.98
N SER A 106 -13.52 -3.86 18.86
CA SER A 106 -14.19 -2.78 19.58
C SER A 106 -13.24 -1.94 20.46
N GLN A 107 -12.20 -2.56 21.04
CA GLN A 107 -11.20 -1.87 21.85
C GLN A 107 -10.25 -1.03 21.00
N TYR A 108 -9.84 -1.52 19.82
CA TYR A 108 -9.07 -0.73 18.86
C TYR A 108 -9.84 0.49 18.34
N ASN A 109 -11.14 0.32 18.06
CA ASN A 109 -12.03 1.43 17.72
C ASN A 109 -12.12 2.45 18.86
N THR A 110 -12.27 1.97 20.10
CA THR A 110 -12.32 2.84 21.28
C THR A 110 -11.01 3.61 21.47
N LEU A 111 -9.86 2.93 21.36
CA LEU A 111 -8.55 3.56 21.44
C LEU A 111 -8.37 4.66 20.40
N THR A 112 -8.85 4.43 19.18
CA THR A 112 -8.80 5.38 18.07
C THR A 112 -9.67 6.62 18.32
N VAL A 113 -10.89 6.42 18.84
CA VAL A 113 -11.78 7.51 19.26
C VAL A 113 -11.13 8.34 20.35
N GLU A 114 -10.57 7.68 21.37
CA GLU A 114 -9.92 8.37 22.48
C GLU A 114 -8.61 9.06 22.09
N LEU A 115 -7.84 8.51 21.14
CA LEU A 115 -6.70 9.20 20.53
C LEU A 115 -7.15 10.48 19.82
N GLY A 116 -8.26 10.43 19.08
CA GLY A 116 -8.87 11.60 18.46
C GLY A 116 -9.30 12.65 19.50
N ASN A 117 -9.91 12.22 20.61
CA ASN A 117 -10.29 13.11 21.72
C ASN A 117 -9.08 13.69 22.44
N PHE A 118 -8.03 12.89 22.62
CA PHE A 118 -6.77 13.31 23.18
C PHE A 118 -6.12 14.39 22.33
N ARG A 119 -6.03 14.18 21.02
CA ARG A 119 -5.56 15.19 20.06
C ARG A 119 -6.39 16.47 20.10
N LYS A 120 -7.72 16.38 20.16
CA LYS A 120 -8.58 17.58 20.28
C LYS A 120 -8.28 18.41 21.53
N LYS A 121 -7.96 17.74 22.64
CA LYS A 121 -7.68 18.42 23.92
C LYS A 121 -6.24 18.91 24.03
N ALA A 122 -5.28 18.16 23.51
CA ALA A 122 -3.85 18.33 23.78
C ALA A 122 -3.01 18.76 22.54
N GLY A 123 -3.55 18.64 21.33
CA GLY A 123 -2.84 18.98 20.10
C GLY A 123 -2.73 20.49 19.88
N PRO A 124 -1.53 21.02 19.57
CA PRO A 124 -1.32 22.46 19.37
C PRO A 124 -2.09 23.04 18.17
N LEU A 125 -2.43 22.22 17.16
CA LEU A 125 -3.24 22.67 16.02
C LEU A 125 -4.74 22.72 16.31
N SER A 126 -5.20 22.07 17.39
CA SER A 126 -6.62 22.02 17.78
C SER A 126 -7.06 23.25 18.58
N HIS A 127 -6.12 24.04 19.10
CA HIS A 127 -6.36 25.31 19.77
C HIS A 127 -5.70 26.42 18.94
N GLY A 128 -6.42 27.49 18.59
CA GLY A 128 -5.84 28.65 17.89
C GLY A 128 -4.79 29.39 18.74
N LYS A 129 -4.66 30.71 18.57
CA LYS A 129 -3.69 31.60 19.28
C LYS A 129 -3.63 31.50 20.83
N LEU A 130 -4.49 30.70 21.46
CA LEU A 130 -4.52 30.39 22.90
C LEU A 130 -3.90 29.01 23.23
N GLY A 131 -2.99 28.52 22.39
CA GLY A 131 -2.23 27.30 22.64
C GLY A 131 -1.63 27.28 24.05
N PHE A 132 -1.77 26.15 24.74
CA PHE A 132 -1.44 25.91 26.14
C PHE A 132 -0.27 26.73 26.69
N VAL A 133 -0.48 27.33 27.87
CA VAL A 133 0.56 28.00 28.67
C VAL A 133 1.62 27.01 29.19
N ASN A 134 1.33 25.70 29.21
CA ASN A 134 2.24 24.65 29.67
C ASN A 134 2.38 23.53 28.62
N ARG A 135 3.62 23.26 28.19
CA ARG A 135 4.01 22.12 27.34
C ARG A 135 3.53 20.81 27.97
N LEU A 136 2.97 19.91 27.18
CA LEU A 136 2.58 18.58 27.67
C LEU A 136 3.83 17.78 28.08
N SER A 137 3.67 16.87 29.03
CA SER A 137 4.78 16.01 29.45
C SER A 137 5.20 15.08 28.30
N GLU A 138 6.46 14.65 28.30
CA GLU A 138 6.97 13.66 27.35
C GLU A 138 6.12 12.38 27.32
N HIS A 139 5.57 11.99 28.48
CA HIS A 139 4.68 10.85 28.58
C HIS A 139 3.45 10.97 27.68
N HIS A 140 2.79 12.14 27.64
CA HIS A 140 1.63 12.39 26.78
C HIS A 140 1.95 12.19 25.29
N ARG A 141 3.08 12.74 24.84
CA ARG A 141 3.55 12.61 23.45
C ARG A 141 3.81 11.15 23.09
N ARG A 142 4.51 10.42 23.98
CA ARG A 142 4.83 9.00 23.78
C ARG A 142 3.56 8.14 23.72
N MET A 143 2.59 8.39 24.60
CA MET A 143 1.35 7.61 24.62
C MET A 143 0.49 7.81 23.36
N ALA A 144 0.46 9.02 22.77
CA ALA A 144 -0.22 9.22 21.48
C ALA A 144 0.40 8.38 20.36
N ILE A 145 1.74 8.35 20.30
CA ILE A 145 2.48 7.61 19.28
C ILE A 145 2.31 6.10 19.49
N ILE A 146 2.45 5.60 20.72
CA ILE A 146 2.23 4.19 21.05
C ILE A 146 0.80 3.77 20.68
N ALA A 147 -0.20 4.60 20.96
CA ALA A 147 -1.58 4.30 20.60
C ALA A 147 -1.75 4.17 19.08
N ALA A 148 -1.21 5.12 18.30
CA ALA A 148 -1.24 5.05 16.85
C ALA A 148 -0.50 3.81 16.31
N ASP A 149 0.70 3.54 16.85
CA ASP A 149 1.53 2.40 16.48
C ASP A 149 0.83 1.07 16.74
N THR A 150 0.17 0.94 17.89
CA THR A 150 -0.60 -0.27 18.26
C THR A 150 -1.73 -0.54 17.28
N VAL A 151 -2.48 0.50 16.88
CA VAL A 151 -3.58 0.33 15.91
C VAL A 151 -3.04 0.03 14.50
N ILE A 152 -1.95 0.70 14.08
CA ILE A 152 -1.32 0.44 12.78
C ILE A 152 -0.77 -0.98 12.71
N GLY A 153 -0.09 -1.46 13.76
CA GLY A 153 0.41 -2.83 13.82
C GLY A 153 -0.70 -3.86 13.66
N PHE A 154 -1.80 -3.70 14.41
CA PHE A 154 -2.97 -4.56 14.27
C PHE A 154 -3.52 -4.59 12.83
N LEU A 155 -3.67 -3.43 12.18
CA LEU A 155 -4.16 -3.37 10.81
C LEU A 155 -3.16 -3.93 9.79
N HIS A 156 -1.87 -3.71 10.02
CA HIS A 156 -0.82 -4.16 9.13
C HIS A 156 -0.67 -5.68 9.16
N ASP A 157 -0.63 -6.28 10.36
CA ASP A 157 -0.57 -7.73 10.51
C ASP A 157 -1.78 -8.39 9.86
N ALA A 158 -2.98 -7.87 10.14
CA ALA A 158 -4.24 -8.29 9.54
C ALA A 158 -4.24 -8.22 7.99
N TYR A 159 -3.56 -7.23 7.44
CA TYR A 159 -3.41 -7.03 6.00
C TYR A 159 -2.37 -7.99 5.39
N LEU A 160 -1.26 -8.24 6.08
CA LEU A 160 -0.22 -9.17 5.63
C LEU A 160 -0.70 -10.62 5.63
N ASP A 161 -1.58 -10.98 6.56
CA ASP A 161 -2.22 -12.29 6.64
C ASP A 161 -3.25 -12.54 5.52
N GLN A 162 -3.62 -11.51 4.76
CA GLN A 162 -4.53 -11.64 3.62
C GLN A 162 -3.79 -11.83 2.30
N GLN A 163 -4.29 -12.77 1.50
CA GLN A 163 -3.93 -12.90 0.10
C GLN A 163 -4.69 -11.86 -0.72
N THR A 164 -4.01 -10.80 -1.15
CA THR A 164 -4.61 -9.75 -2.00
C THR A 164 -4.75 -10.23 -3.45
N ASP A 165 -5.66 -9.60 -4.21
CA ASP A 165 -5.86 -9.88 -5.63
C ASP A 165 -4.68 -9.33 -6.46
N PRO A 166 -3.83 -10.18 -7.08
CA PRO A 166 -2.66 -9.75 -7.84
C PRO A 166 -2.99 -8.85 -9.05
N VAL A 167 -4.26 -8.79 -9.48
CA VAL A 167 -4.69 -7.97 -10.61
C VAL A 167 -4.91 -6.50 -10.20
N ARG A 168 -5.21 -6.24 -8.93
CA ARG A 168 -5.72 -4.93 -8.45
C ARG A 168 -4.79 -4.23 -7.48
N THR A 169 -3.71 -4.89 -7.09
CA THR A 169 -2.81 -4.48 -6.02
C THR A 169 -1.48 -3.95 -6.54
N PHE A 170 -0.85 -3.05 -5.79
CA PHE A 170 0.51 -2.56 -6.07
C PHE A 170 1.61 -3.36 -5.35
N GLU A 171 1.25 -4.50 -4.76
CA GLU A 171 2.16 -5.37 -4.03
C GLU A 171 3.24 -6.02 -4.93
N PRO A 172 4.45 -6.27 -4.39
CA PRO A 172 5.54 -6.85 -5.14
C PRO A 172 5.27 -8.33 -5.48
N TYR A 173 5.91 -8.81 -6.55
CA TYR A 173 5.75 -10.18 -7.09
C TYR A 173 5.83 -11.29 -6.01
N GLU A 174 6.72 -11.11 -5.03
CA GLU A 174 7.00 -12.08 -3.97
C GLU A 174 5.80 -12.35 -3.05
N ARG A 175 4.82 -11.43 -2.94
CA ARG A 175 3.59 -11.62 -2.15
C ARG A 175 2.66 -12.68 -2.75
N PHE A 176 2.83 -13.03 -4.02
CA PHE A 176 1.93 -13.94 -4.73
C PHE A 176 2.48 -15.35 -4.88
N GLY A 177 3.43 -15.77 -4.04
CA GLY A 177 4.09 -17.08 -4.14
C GLY A 177 3.15 -18.26 -4.43
N VAL A 178 2.03 -18.38 -3.71
CA VAL A 178 1.05 -19.45 -3.94
C VAL A 178 0.36 -19.36 -5.30
N PHE A 179 0.03 -18.16 -5.78
CA PHE A 179 -0.54 -17.98 -7.13
C PHE A 179 0.50 -18.22 -8.20
N ASN A 180 1.72 -17.73 -7.99
CA ASN A 180 2.86 -17.93 -8.89
C ASN A 180 3.14 -19.44 -9.03
N GLU A 181 3.21 -20.18 -7.93
CA GLU A 181 3.39 -21.65 -7.93
C GLU A 181 2.26 -22.36 -8.68
N LYS A 182 1.01 -21.92 -8.53
CA LYS A 182 -0.13 -22.48 -9.29
C LYS A 182 -0.03 -22.17 -10.77
N ILE A 183 0.30 -20.93 -11.13
CA ILE A 183 0.51 -20.52 -12.51
C ILE A 183 1.63 -21.36 -13.13
N ASP A 184 2.76 -21.48 -12.45
CA ASP A 184 3.91 -22.28 -12.90
C ASP A 184 3.59 -23.78 -13.03
N ALA A 185 2.65 -24.30 -12.23
CA ALA A 185 2.26 -25.71 -12.26
C ALA A 185 1.22 -26.04 -13.35
N TYR A 186 0.35 -25.10 -13.71
CA TYR A 186 -0.83 -25.37 -14.54
C TYR A 186 -0.88 -24.58 -15.85
N ILE A 187 -0.19 -23.46 -15.97
CA ILE A 187 -0.12 -22.67 -17.20
C ILE A 187 1.07 -23.14 -18.03
N GLY A 188 0.79 -23.52 -19.27
CA GLY A 188 1.76 -24.10 -20.19
C GLY A 188 2.58 -23.04 -20.94
N PHE A 189 3.75 -23.46 -21.40
CA PHE A 189 4.58 -22.70 -22.34
C PHE A 189 4.49 -23.34 -23.72
N ALA A 190 3.89 -22.64 -24.68
CA ALA A 190 3.73 -23.13 -26.05
C ALA A 190 5.00 -22.91 -26.91
N GLY A 191 5.80 -21.91 -26.58
CA GLY A 191 7.06 -21.63 -27.28
C GLY A 191 7.48 -20.16 -27.21
N ALA A 192 8.72 -19.89 -27.59
CA ALA A 192 9.23 -18.54 -27.77
C ALA A 192 10.03 -18.44 -29.06
N ARG A 193 9.83 -17.34 -29.80
CA ARG A 193 10.59 -17.02 -31.02
C ARG A 193 10.89 -15.54 -31.10
N ILE A 194 11.94 -15.19 -31.84
CA ILE A 194 12.28 -13.79 -32.11
C ILE A 194 11.91 -13.49 -33.56
N GLU A 195 11.08 -12.47 -33.77
CA GLU A 195 10.76 -11.90 -35.08
C GLU A 195 10.97 -10.39 -34.97
N ASP A 196 11.75 -9.81 -35.88
CA ASP A 196 12.00 -8.36 -36.00
C ASP A 196 12.44 -7.68 -34.69
N GLY A 197 13.30 -8.36 -33.92
CA GLY A 197 13.81 -7.86 -32.63
C GLY A 197 12.80 -7.93 -31.47
N ARG A 198 11.65 -8.58 -31.69
CA ARG A 198 10.60 -8.79 -30.70
C ARG A 198 10.56 -10.26 -30.29
N LEU A 199 10.62 -10.51 -28.99
CA LEU A 199 10.40 -11.83 -28.43
C LEU A 199 8.88 -12.05 -28.37
N ILE A 200 8.44 -13.05 -29.10
CA ILE A 200 7.07 -13.52 -29.11
C ILE A 200 7.01 -14.77 -28.25
N VAL A 201 6.27 -14.70 -27.15
CA VAL A 201 6.05 -15.81 -26.23
C VAL A 201 4.61 -16.29 -26.35
N GLY A 202 4.43 -17.59 -26.59
CA GLY A 202 3.13 -18.25 -26.53
C GLY A 202 2.92 -18.86 -25.15
N ILE A 203 1.88 -18.41 -24.45
CA ILE A 203 1.45 -18.96 -23.17
C ILE A 203 0.17 -19.77 -23.40
N GLU A 204 0.15 -21.03 -22.97
CA GLU A 204 -1.00 -21.92 -23.06
C GLU A 204 -1.79 -21.81 -21.75
N LEU A 205 -2.99 -21.21 -21.81
CA LEU A 205 -3.85 -21.01 -20.64
C LEU A 205 -4.70 -22.24 -20.36
N GLU A 206 -5.23 -22.85 -21.42
CA GLU A 206 -6.02 -24.09 -21.41
C GLU A 206 -5.74 -24.87 -22.70
N GLU A 207 -6.19 -26.13 -22.78
CA GLU A 207 -6.06 -26.95 -23.99
C GLU A 207 -6.71 -26.19 -25.17
N PHE A 208 -5.89 -25.82 -26.16
CA PHE A 208 -6.25 -25.02 -27.34
C PHE A 208 -6.46 -23.50 -27.14
N ASP A 209 -6.17 -22.93 -25.97
CA ASP A 209 -6.13 -21.46 -25.77
C ASP A 209 -4.69 -20.97 -25.56
N THR A 210 -4.07 -20.47 -26.63
CA THR A 210 -2.73 -19.89 -26.60
C THR A 210 -2.78 -18.38 -26.74
N ARG A 211 -2.23 -17.67 -25.76
CA ARG A 211 -2.11 -16.22 -25.75
C ARG A 211 -0.71 -15.78 -26.15
N ARG A 212 -0.64 -14.84 -27.09
CA ARG A 212 0.61 -14.27 -27.59
C ARG A 212 1.01 -13.04 -26.78
N ILE A 213 2.22 -13.06 -26.23
CA ILE A 213 2.86 -11.91 -25.59
C ILE A 213 3.97 -11.41 -26.51
N ASP A 214 3.95 -10.11 -26.81
CA ASP A 214 4.94 -9.44 -27.64
C ASP A 214 5.75 -8.47 -26.78
N VAL A 215 7.05 -8.72 -26.66
CA VAL A 215 7.97 -7.87 -25.89
C VAL A 215 9.27 -7.66 -26.66
N SER A 216 9.74 -6.42 -26.78
CA SER A 216 11.07 -6.17 -27.37
C SER A 216 12.16 -6.76 -26.48
N VAL A 217 13.29 -7.17 -27.08
CA VAL A 217 14.45 -7.66 -26.32
C VAL A 217 14.90 -6.66 -25.25
N SER A 218 14.86 -5.36 -25.56
CA SER A 218 15.18 -4.31 -24.59
C SER A 218 14.21 -4.24 -23.40
N GLN A 219 12.90 -4.42 -23.61
CA GLN A 219 11.90 -4.37 -22.53
C GLN A 219 12.04 -5.56 -21.58
N LEU A 220 12.25 -6.78 -22.13
CA LEU A 220 12.48 -7.98 -21.33
C LEU A 220 13.70 -7.80 -20.43
N LEU A 221 14.84 -7.42 -21.00
CA LEU A 221 16.08 -7.24 -20.24
C LEU A 221 15.96 -6.12 -19.20
N PHE A 222 15.25 -5.03 -19.53
CA PHE A 222 15.06 -3.94 -18.59
C PHE A 222 14.24 -4.34 -17.36
N GLY A 223 13.20 -5.16 -17.55
CA GLY A 223 12.25 -5.58 -16.52
C GLY A 223 12.66 -6.83 -15.73
N VAL A 224 13.39 -7.76 -16.35
CA VAL A 224 13.71 -9.07 -15.76
C VAL A 224 15.19 -9.20 -15.38
N GLU A 225 16.14 -8.77 -16.23
CA GLU A 225 17.58 -8.99 -16.02
C GLU A 225 18.42 -7.74 -16.34
N ARG A 226 18.52 -6.87 -15.34
CA ARG A 226 19.13 -5.54 -15.45
C ARG A 226 20.60 -5.56 -15.85
N GLN A 227 21.36 -6.61 -15.52
CA GLN A 227 22.81 -6.61 -15.79
C GLN A 227 23.11 -6.85 -17.26
N THR A 228 22.39 -7.78 -17.90
CA THR A 228 22.48 -8.04 -19.34
C THR A 228 21.97 -6.85 -20.13
N TYR A 229 20.94 -6.13 -19.66
CA TYR A 229 20.53 -4.86 -20.29
C TYR A 229 21.69 -3.86 -20.37
N LYS A 230 22.43 -3.65 -19.27
CA LYS A 230 23.57 -2.72 -19.22
C LYS A 230 24.67 -3.14 -20.19
N GLU A 231 24.93 -4.44 -20.30
CA GLU A 231 25.94 -4.97 -21.21
C GLU A 231 25.50 -4.82 -22.68
N ALA A 232 24.24 -5.12 -23.00
CA ALA A 232 23.67 -4.90 -24.32
C ALA A 232 23.77 -3.43 -24.74
N LEU A 233 23.43 -2.50 -23.82
CA LEU A 233 23.55 -1.07 -24.04
C LEU A 233 24.98 -0.64 -24.36
N ARG A 234 25.98 -1.18 -23.67
CA ARG A 234 27.40 -0.89 -23.97
C ARG A 234 27.80 -1.36 -25.36
N ARG A 235 27.34 -2.55 -25.78
CA ARG A 235 27.68 -3.14 -27.08
C ARG A 235 27.02 -2.43 -28.24
N THR A 236 25.82 -1.90 -28.05
CA THR A 236 25.08 -1.19 -29.09
C THR A 236 25.35 0.31 -29.12
N ALA A 237 26.03 0.88 -28.11
CA ALA A 237 26.23 2.33 -27.97
C ALA A 237 26.87 3.04 -29.17
N ALA A 238 27.72 2.35 -29.93
CA ALA A 238 28.41 2.90 -31.11
C ALA A 238 27.76 2.50 -32.45
N LEU A 239 26.70 1.69 -32.41
CA LEU A 239 26.01 1.23 -33.62
C LEU A 239 24.97 2.27 -34.05
N PRO A 240 24.77 2.48 -35.36
CA PRO A 240 23.69 3.30 -35.87
C PRO A 240 22.33 2.67 -35.57
N LEU A 241 21.28 3.49 -35.53
CA LEU A 241 19.91 2.97 -35.47
C LEU A 241 19.62 2.12 -36.73
N PRO A 242 18.85 1.02 -36.61
CA PRO A 242 18.39 0.28 -37.78
C PRO A 242 17.57 1.18 -38.69
N GLU A 243 17.73 1.03 -40.00
CA GLU A 243 16.86 1.71 -40.97
C GLU A 243 15.45 1.09 -40.92
N PRO A 244 14.38 1.90 -41.02
CA PRO A 244 13.02 1.38 -41.02
C PRO A 244 12.79 0.52 -42.27
N GLU A 245 12.19 -0.65 -42.10
CA GLU A 245 11.77 -1.49 -43.22
C GLU A 245 10.62 -0.80 -43.97
N GLU A 246 10.80 -0.54 -45.28
CA GLU A 246 9.72 -0.06 -46.15
C GLU A 246 8.69 -1.18 -46.33
N GLU A 247 7.47 -0.99 -45.83
CA GLU A 247 6.34 -1.90 -46.11
C GLU A 247 6.15 -1.98 -47.63
N ALA A 248 6.33 -3.18 -48.19
CA ALA A 248 6.01 -3.44 -49.59
C ALA A 248 4.51 -3.19 -49.81
N VAL A 249 4.20 -2.15 -50.56
CA VAL A 249 2.85 -1.89 -51.07
C VAL A 249 2.56 -2.97 -52.12
N ASP A 250 1.76 -3.97 -51.77
CA ASP A 250 1.22 -4.94 -52.72
C ASP A 250 0.20 -4.22 -53.63
N ASP A 251 0.50 -4.20 -54.94
CA ASP A 251 -0.40 -3.84 -56.05
C ASP A 251 -1.26 -5.04 -56.50
#